data_AF-A0A0F3MGU7-F1
#
_entry.id   AF-A0A0F3MGU7-F1
#
_cell.length_a   1.000
_cell.length_b   1.000
_cell.length_c   1.000
_cell.angle_alpha   90.00
_cell.angle_beta   90.00
_cell.angle_gamma   90.00
#
_symmetry.space_group_name_H-M   'P 1'
#
loop_
_entity.id
_entity.type
_entity.pdbx_description
1 polymer ?
#
loop_
_entity_poly.entity_id
_entity_poly.type
_entity_poly.pdbx_seq_one_letter_code
_entity_poly.pdbx_strand_id
1 'polypeptide(L)'
;MAHSNIILGMRWKEISFSKKNMWYTKKTKSKNSKQLYVWLADKLIEILKNRKLCSNSEWILPSPKNNSKHISYSTIHQAWDKIRKKAGIPNVTIHDLRRTLPLEW
;
A
#
# COMPACT_ATOMS: atom_id res chain seq x y z
N MET A 1 7.38 -2.66 12.34
CA MET A 1 6.23 -1.82 11.95
C MET A 1 6.54 -1.09 10.65
N ALA A 2 5.72 -1.26 9.60
CA ALA A 2 5.90 -0.52 8.34
C ALA A 2 5.49 0.94 8.55
N HIS A 3 6.41 1.88 8.31
CA HIS A 3 6.10 3.31 8.31
C HIS A 3 5.22 3.63 7.09
N SER A 4 4.24 4.55 7.21
CA SER A 4 3.28 4.88 6.15
C SER A 4 3.95 5.23 4.81
N ASN A 5 5.16 5.81 4.86
CA ASN A 5 5.98 6.11 3.68
C ASN A 5 6.44 4.87 2.90
N ILE A 6 6.57 3.70 3.55
CA ILE A 6 7.01 2.46 2.89
C ILE A 6 5.91 1.94 1.96
N ILE A 7 4.65 2.08 2.37
CA ILE A 7 3.47 1.65 1.59
C ILE A 7 3.30 2.54 0.34
N LEU A 8 3.52 3.86 0.48
CA LEU A 8 3.46 4.78 -0.66
C LEU A 8 4.49 4.44 -1.74
N GLY A 9 5.68 4.00 -1.32
CA GLY A 9 6.78 3.64 -2.21
C GLY A 9 6.77 2.17 -2.68
N MET A 10 5.63 1.47 -2.64
CA MET A 10 5.55 0.08 -3.10
C MET A 10 5.64 -0.03 -4.62
N ARG A 11 6.42 -1.01 -5.10
CA ARG A 11 6.59 -1.32 -6.52
C ARG A 11 6.04 -2.69 -6.87
N TRP A 12 5.63 -2.88 -8.13
CA TRP A 12 5.12 -4.18 -8.57
C TRP A 12 6.14 -5.33 -8.43
N LYS A 13 7.44 -5.02 -8.59
CA LYS A 13 8.54 -5.99 -8.41
C LYS A 13 8.74 -6.47 -6.97
N GLU A 14 8.08 -5.83 -6.01
CA GLU A 14 8.16 -6.16 -4.58
C GLU A 14 7.01 -7.07 -4.15
N ILE A 15 6.09 -7.45 -5.07
CA ILE A 15 4.99 -8.38 -4.82
C ILE A 15 5.25 -9.71 -5.53
N SER A 16 5.13 -10.80 -4.77
CA SER A 16 5.06 -12.16 -5.30
C SER A 16 3.61 -12.59 -5.46
N PHE A 17 3.16 -12.72 -6.73
CA PHE A 17 1.82 -13.18 -7.08
C PHE A 17 1.70 -14.70 -7.26
N SER A 18 2.82 -15.43 -7.24
CA SER A 18 2.92 -16.79 -7.79
C SER A 18 2.94 -17.93 -6.77
N LYS A 19 3.30 -17.70 -5.50
CA LYS A 19 3.39 -18.81 -4.51
C LYS A 19 2.90 -18.50 -3.08
N LYS A 20 2.93 -17.24 -2.64
CA LYS A 20 2.71 -16.89 -1.23
C LYS A 20 1.94 -15.58 -1.00
N ASN A 21 1.41 -14.94 -2.05
CA ASN A 21 0.68 -13.68 -1.96
C ASN A 21 1.35 -12.70 -0.99
N MET A 22 2.62 -12.39 -1.25
CA MET A 22 3.50 -11.76 -0.27
C MET A 22 4.10 -10.49 -0.85
N TRP A 23 4.11 -9.44 -0.03
CA TRP A 23 4.88 -8.23 -0.27
C TRP A 23 6.15 -8.25 0.58
N TYR A 24 7.27 -7.80 0.02
CA TYR A 24 8.51 -7.63 0.75
C TYR A 24 9.21 -6.31 0.44
N THR A 25 9.83 -5.70 1.45
CA THR A 25 10.54 -4.42 1.28
C THR A 25 12.02 -4.64 1.05
N LYS A 26 12.66 -3.91 0.14
CA LYS A 26 14.14 -3.88 0.10
C LYS A 26 14.70 -3.30 1.41
N LYS A 27 15.81 -3.89 1.91
CA LYS A 27 16.49 -3.49 3.17
C LYS A 27 16.69 -1.96 3.30
N THR A 28 16.96 -1.27 2.19
CA THR A 28 17.23 0.18 2.15
C THR A 28 16.02 1.09 2.42
N LYS A 29 14.79 0.58 2.39
CA LYS A 29 13.56 1.37 2.65
C LYS A 29 13.10 1.31 4.12
N SER A 30 13.71 0.46 4.94
CA SER A 30 13.32 0.25 6.34
C SER A 30 14.26 1.02 7.26
N LYS A 31 13.71 1.80 8.21
CA LYS A 31 14.51 2.56 9.21
C LYS A 31 15.49 1.69 10.00
N ASN A 32 15.20 0.39 10.12
CA ASN A 32 16.03 -0.57 10.85
C ASN A 32 16.80 -1.53 9.93
N SER A 33 16.88 -1.24 8.62
CA SER A 33 17.53 -2.09 7.60
C SER A 33 16.99 -3.53 7.51
N LYS A 34 15.90 -3.85 8.22
CA LYS A 34 15.24 -5.15 8.22
C LYS A 34 14.26 -5.21 7.05
N GLN A 35 14.40 -6.28 6.26
CA GLN A 35 13.44 -6.64 5.23
C GLN A 35 12.13 -7.06 5.91
N LEU A 36 11.05 -6.35 5.60
CA LEU A 36 9.72 -6.71 6.06
C LEU A 36 9.09 -7.67 5.06
N TYR A 37 8.43 -8.70 5.57
CA TYR A 37 7.58 -9.60 4.80
C TYR A 37 6.14 -9.45 5.31
N VAL A 38 5.20 -9.25 4.41
CA VAL A 38 3.78 -9.06 4.72
C VAL A 38 2.96 -9.98 3.84
N TRP A 39 2.17 -10.85 4.46
CA TRP A 39 1.18 -11.67 3.80
C TRP A 39 -0.01 -10.81 3.37
N LEU A 40 -0.45 -10.99 2.13
CA LEU A 40 -1.55 -10.26 1.53
C LEU A 40 -2.75 -11.20 1.41
N ALA A 41 -3.93 -10.73 1.83
CA ALA A 41 -5.17 -11.47 1.65
C ALA A 41 -5.46 -11.71 0.16
N ASP A 42 -6.09 -12.83 -0.18
CA ASP A 42 -6.38 -13.20 -1.57
C ASP A 42 -7.23 -12.15 -2.30
N LYS A 43 -8.19 -11.54 -1.60
CA LYS A 43 -9.01 -10.46 -2.15
C LYS A 43 -8.18 -9.21 -2.50
N LEU A 44 -7.15 -8.90 -1.72
CA LEU A 44 -6.23 -7.82 -2.04
C LEU A 44 -5.39 -8.15 -3.28
N ILE A 45 -5.00 -9.41 -3.44
CA ILE A 45 -4.23 -9.88 -4.60
C ILE A 45 -5.05 -9.77 -5.88
N GLU A 46 -6.33 -10.13 -5.84
CA GLU A 46 -7.25 -9.97 -6.97
C GLU A 46 -7.33 -8.50 -7.41
N ILE A 47 -7.54 -7.58 -6.46
CA ILE A 47 -7.55 -6.14 -6.71
C ILE A 47 -6.23 -5.67 -7.31
N LEU A 48 -5.10 -6.16 -6.79
CA LEU A 48 -3.77 -5.80 -7.28
C LEU A 48 -3.50 -6.34 -8.69
N LYS A 49 -3.97 -7.55 -9.03
CA LYS A 49 -3.87 -8.12 -10.38
C LYS A 49 -4.66 -7.27 -11.38
N ASN A 50 -5.92 -6.96 -11.07
CA ASN A 50 -6.76 -6.11 -11.93
C ASN A 50 -6.15 -4.72 -12.11
N ARG A 51 -5.63 -4.13 -11.03
CA ARG A 51 -4.94 -2.84 -11.09
C ARG A 51 -3.67 -2.89 -11.96
N LYS A 52 -2.90 -3.98 -11.90
CA LYS A 52 -1.67 -4.16 -12.69
C LYS A 52 -1.96 -4.22 -14.19
N LEU A 53 -3.06 -4.86 -14.60
CA LEU A 53 -3.48 -4.90 -16.01
C LEU A 53 -3.74 -3.50 -16.58
N CYS A 54 -4.23 -2.57 -15.75
CA CYS A 54 -4.52 -1.20 -16.14
C CYS A 54 -3.37 -0.22 -15.83
N SER A 55 -2.17 -0.70 -15.46
CA SER A 55 -1.07 0.15 -14.99
C SER A 55 0.18 0.04 -15.86
N ASN A 56 0.63 1.18 -16.38
CA ASN A 56 1.92 1.31 -17.06
C ASN A 56 3.02 1.88 -16.13
N SER A 57 2.78 1.93 -14.81
CA SER A 57 3.74 2.47 -13.82
C SER A 57 4.56 1.36 -13.18
N GLU A 58 5.78 1.67 -12.73
CA GLU A 58 6.52 0.79 -11.82
C GLU A 58 5.92 0.77 -10.39
N TRP A 59 5.16 1.80 -10.03
CA TRP A 59 4.57 1.99 -8.72
C TRP A 59 3.17 1.38 -8.66
N ILE A 60 2.84 0.74 -7.53
CA ILE A 60 1.48 0.22 -7.33
C ILE A 60 0.47 1.36 -7.26
N LEU A 61 0.83 2.42 -6.54
CA LEU A 61 0.06 3.64 -6.41
C LEU A 61 0.82 4.80 -7.08
N PRO A 62 0.68 4.98 -8.41
CA PRO A 62 1.32 6.09 -9.10
C PRO A 62 0.68 7.42 -8.72
N SER A 63 1.44 8.51 -8.86
CA SER A 63 0.90 9.86 -8.74
C SER A 63 -0.04 10.14 -9.92
N PRO A 64 -1.25 10.69 -9.67
CA PRO A 64 -2.17 11.08 -10.74
C PRO A 64 -1.58 12.10 -11.72
N LYS A 65 -0.61 12.90 -11.26
CA LYS A 65 0.04 13.95 -12.07
C LYS A 65 1.27 13.47 -12.83
N ASN A 66 1.91 12.38 -12.39
CA ASN A 66 3.15 11.89 -12.99
C ASN A 66 3.31 10.38 -12.71
N ASN A 67 3.15 9.58 -13.76
CA ASN A 67 3.15 8.13 -13.65
C ASN A 67 4.53 7.53 -13.27
N SER A 68 5.60 8.31 -13.39
CA SER A 68 6.96 7.93 -13.00
C SER A 68 7.23 8.14 -11.50
N LYS A 69 6.32 8.80 -10.77
CA LYS A 69 6.42 9.03 -9.33
C LYS A 69 5.33 8.27 -8.59
N HIS A 70 5.61 7.86 -7.36
CA HIS A 70 4.56 7.33 -6.49
C HIS A 70 3.62 8.43 -6.02
N ILE A 71 2.43 8.03 -5.57
CA ILE A 71 1.42 8.91 -5.00
C ILE A 71 1.96 9.68 -3.79
N SER A 72 1.55 10.94 -3.65
CA SER A 72 1.94 11.76 -2.50
C SER A 72 1.09 11.41 -1.27
N TYR A 73 1.64 11.65 -0.08
CA TYR A 73 0.91 11.49 1.18
C TYR A 73 -0.38 12.33 1.21
N SER A 74 -0.32 13.59 0.77
CA SER A 74 -1.49 14.48 0.72
C SER A 74 -2.59 13.92 -0.19
N THR A 75 -2.24 13.36 -1.34
CA THR A 75 -3.21 12.74 -2.26
C THR A 75 -3.90 11.53 -1.61
N ILE A 76 -3.17 10.70 -0.87
CA ILE A 76 -3.76 9.57 -0.14
C ILE A 76 -4.73 10.08 0.93
N HIS A 77 -4.33 11.09 1.71
CA HIS A 77 -5.20 11.66 2.75
C HIS A 77 -6.49 12.22 2.19
N GLN A 78 -6.43 12.92 1.05
CA GLN A 78 -7.62 13.42 0.36
C GLN A 78 -8.51 12.28 -0.17
N ALA A 79 -7.91 11.21 -0.70
CA ALA A 79 -8.67 10.05 -1.16
C ALA A 79 -9.37 9.34 0.02
N TRP A 80 -8.67 9.15 1.13
CA TRP A 80 -9.23 8.59 2.36
C TRP A 80 -10.35 9.47 2.92
N ASP A 81 -10.17 10.79 2.92
CA ASP A 81 -11.18 11.76 3.36
C ASP A 81 -12.49 11.62 2.59
N LYS A 82 -12.42 11.40 1.28
CA LYS A 82 -13.61 11.16 0.45
C LYS A 82 -14.28 9.83 0.79
N ILE A 83 -13.49 8.76 0.97
CA ILE A 83 -14.01 7.44 1.30
C ILE A 83 -14.70 7.44 2.67
N ARG A 84 -14.05 7.98 3.70
CA ARG A 84 -14.60 8.01 5.07
C ARG A 84 -15.91 8.81 5.14
N LYS A 85 -15.99 9.94 4.44
CA LYS A 85 -17.21 10.77 4.36
C LYS A 85 -18.33 10.02 3.65
N LYS A 86 -18.04 9.37 2.52
CA LYS A 86 -19.02 8.58 1.78
C LYS A 86 -19.52 7.36 2.57
N ALA A 87 -18.66 6.76 3.39
CA ALA A 87 -19.00 5.64 4.24
C ALA A 87 -19.64 6.04 5.58
N GLY A 88 -19.85 7.33 5.86
CA GLY A 88 -20.47 7.80 7.10
C GLY A 88 -19.60 7.63 8.36
N ILE A 89 -18.28 7.46 8.20
CA ILE A 89 -17.33 7.18 9.30
C ILE A 89 -16.27 8.28 9.43
N PRO A 90 -16.62 9.50 9.88
CA PRO A 90 -15.68 10.60 9.91
C PRO A 90 -14.49 10.35 10.85
N ASN A 91 -14.64 9.60 11.94
CA ASN A 91 -13.60 9.56 12.98
C ASN A 91 -12.51 8.49 12.77
N VAL A 92 -12.37 7.93 11.57
CA VAL A 92 -11.34 6.93 11.26
C VAL A 92 -10.21 7.56 10.44
N THR A 93 -8.99 7.53 10.96
CA THR A 93 -7.79 7.95 10.23
C THR A 93 -7.07 6.76 9.61
N ILE A 94 -6.20 7.03 8.64
CA ILE A 94 -5.30 6.01 8.05
C ILE A 94 -4.40 5.39 9.12
N HIS A 95 -4.06 6.16 10.15
CA HIS A 95 -3.24 5.67 11.26
C HIS A 95 -4.02 4.68 12.14
N ASP A 96 -5.32 4.89 12.32
CA ASP A 96 -6.18 3.97 13.05
C ASP A 96 -6.33 2.65 12.30
N LEU A 97 -6.51 2.69 10.97
CA LEU A 97 -6.51 1.49 10.11
C LEU A 97 -5.23 0.66 10.28
N ARG A 98 -4.10 1.31 10.52
CA ARG A 98 -2.82 0.64 10.74
C ARG A 98 -2.75 -0.04 12.10
N ARG A 99 -3.48 0.46 13.10
CA ARG A 99 -3.54 -0.10 14.46
C ARG A 99 -4.59 -1.19 14.61
N THR A 100 -5.62 -1.20 13.76
CA THR A 100 -6.68 -2.21 13.75
C THR A 100 -6.26 -3.54 13.12
N LEU A 101 -5.08 -3.63 12.52
CA LEU A 101 -4.50 -4.90 12.10
C LEU A 101 -3.55 -5.37 13.21
N PRO A 102 -4.01 -6.20 14.17
CA PRO A 102 -3.09 -6.84 15.08
C PRO A 102 -2.17 -7.72 14.23
N LEU A 103 -0.87 -7.42 14.29
CA LEU A 103 0.17 -8.33 13.81
C LEU A 103 0.24 -9.47 14.83
N GLU A 104 -0.79 -10.30 14.90
CA GLU A 104 -0.72 -11.59 15.59
C GLU A 104 -0.02 -12.55 14.63
N TRP A 105 1.28 -12.70 14.83
CA TRP A 105 2.08 -13.87 14.43
C TRP A 105 3.34 -13.92 15.30
#